data_AF-A0A7V5T639-F1
#
_entry.id   AF-A0A7V5T639-F1
#
_cell.length_a   1.000
_cell.length_b   1.000
_cell.length_c   1.000
_cell.angle_alpha   90.00
_cell.angle_beta   90.00
_cell.angle_gamma   90.00
#
_symmetry.space_group_name_H-M   'P 1'
#
loop_
_entity.id
_entity.type
_entity.pdbx_description
1 polymer ?
#
loop_
_entity_poly.entity_id
_entity_poly.type
_entity_poly.pdbx_seq_one_letter_code
_entity_poly.pdbx_strand_id
1 'polypeptide(L)'
;MKAMNILVDRKARTLEREVSLRASQWGSPLPGTAFRAWWIRFLEMADVKPGARVLDIACGTAGMALHLLRLVEPGGRIVCLSFTEAQMERLRAEAR
;
A
#
# COMPACT_ATOMS: atom_id res chain seq x y z
N MET A 1 35.15 10.70 -0.67
CA MET A 1 34.10 9.73 -0.27
C MET A 1 32.68 10.31 -0.09
N LYS A 2 32.42 11.64 -0.13
CA LYS A 2 31.05 12.18 0.00
C LYS A 2 30.20 12.12 -1.28
N ALA A 3 30.80 12.22 -2.47
CA ALA A 3 30.07 12.27 -3.74
C ALA A 3 29.43 10.94 -4.16
N MET A 4 30.07 9.80 -3.82
CA MET A 4 29.56 8.45 -4.16
C MET A 4 28.27 8.12 -3.40
N ASN A 5 28.18 8.53 -2.13
CA ASN A 5 26.99 8.31 -1.29
C ASN A 5 25.78 9.08 -1.80
N ILE A 6 25.98 10.31 -2.29
CA ILE A 6 24.88 11.15 -2.81
C ILE A 6 24.30 10.56 -4.11
N LEU A 7 25.13 9.92 -4.94
CA LEU A 7 24.70 9.33 -6.21
C LEU A 7 23.92 8.03 -6.00
N VAL A 8 24.36 7.18 -5.06
CA VAL A 8 23.64 5.95 -4.65
C VAL A 8 22.28 6.32 -4.08
N ASP A 9 22.24 7.33 -3.23
CA ASP A 9 21.03 7.83 -2.56
C ASP A 9 20.05 8.52 -3.56
N ARG A 10 20.56 9.18 -4.61
CA ARG A 10 19.73 9.65 -5.73
C ARG A 10 19.16 8.51 -6.56
N LYS A 11 19.95 7.48 -6.88
CA LYS A 11 19.46 6.30 -7.61
C LYS A 11 18.39 5.56 -6.82
N ALA A 12 18.60 5.36 -5.52
CA ALA A 12 17.63 4.75 -4.62
C ALA A 12 16.30 5.54 -4.61
N ARG A 13 16.35 6.87 -4.44
CA ARG A 13 15.15 7.72 -4.49
C ARG A 13 14.44 7.73 -5.85
N THR A 14 15.18 7.66 -6.95
CA THR A 14 14.56 7.53 -8.29
C THR A 14 13.92 6.17 -8.46
N LEU A 15 14.56 5.10 -8.00
CA LEU A 15 14.00 3.76 -8.01
C LEU A 15 12.76 3.66 -7.12
N GLU A 16 12.77 4.27 -5.94
CA GLU A 16 11.64 4.36 -5.01
C GLU A 16 10.48 5.17 -5.61
N ARG A 17 10.76 6.28 -6.29
CA ARG A 17 9.75 7.06 -7.02
C ARG A 17 9.16 6.25 -8.18
N GLU A 18 10.00 5.57 -8.95
CA GLU A 18 9.54 4.68 -10.02
C GLU A 18 8.75 3.49 -9.48
N VAL A 19 9.17 2.88 -8.36
CA VAL A 19 8.47 1.78 -7.69
C VAL A 19 7.17 2.27 -7.08
N SER A 20 7.09 3.50 -6.56
CA SER A 20 5.86 4.08 -6.01
C SER A 20 4.86 4.47 -7.11
N LEU A 21 5.34 5.04 -8.22
CA LEU A 21 4.52 5.30 -9.42
C LEU A 21 4.07 3.97 -10.06
N ARG A 22 4.96 2.98 -10.08
CA ARG A 22 4.63 1.60 -10.46
C ARG A 22 3.78 0.91 -9.42
N ALA A 23 3.76 1.26 -8.14
CA ALA A 23 2.89 0.67 -7.12
C ALA A 23 1.44 1.14 -7.29
N SER A 24 1.24 2.40 -7.67
CA SER A 24 -0.05 2.85 -8.19
C SER A 24 -0.43 2.20 -9.54
N GLN A 25 0.51 1.54 -10.23
CA GLN A 25 0.32 0.86 -11.51
C GLN A 25 0.66 -0.67 -11.45
N TRP A 26 0.82 -1.29 -10.26
CA TRP A 26 1.66 -2.51 -10.16
C TRP A 26 0.97 -3.66 -10.89
N GLY A 27 1.46 -3.99 -12.08
CA GLY A 27 1.04 -5.14 -12.89
C GLY A 27 -0.45 -5.22 -13.27
N SER A 28 -1.27 -4.24 -12.92
CA SER A 28 -2.70 -4.28 -13.22
C SER A 28 -2.93 -3.70 -14.61
N PRO A 29 -3.47 -4.47 -15.58
CA PRO A 29 -3.87 -3.90 -16.88
C PRO A 29 -5.05 -2.93 -16.75
N LEU A 30 -5.60 -2.78 -15.55
CA LEU A 30 -6.78 -1.98 -15.29
C LEU A 30 -6.41 -0.52 -15.01
N PRO A 31 -7.14 0.45 -15.59
CA PRO A 31 -7.09 1.83 -15.15
C PRO A 31 -7.27 1.94 -13.62
N GLY A 32 -6.70 2.96 -12.99
CA GLY A 32 -6.72 3.10 -11.51
C GLY A 32 -8.11 3.02 -10.87
N THR A 33 -9.17 3.37 -11.61
CA THR A 33 -10.58 3.20 -11.21
C THR A 33 -11.06 1.75 -11.24
N ALA A 34 -10.64 0.98 -12.24
CA ALA A 34 -11.00 -0.42 -12.40
C ALA A 34 -10.24 -1.31 -11.40
N PHE A 35 -8.97 -1.01 -11.10
CA PHE A 35 -8.27 -1.66 -9.99
C PHE A 35 -8.97 -1.39 -8.65
N ARG A 36 -9.47 -0.15 -8.44
CA ARG A 36 -10.27 0.20 -7.27
C ARG A 36 -11.55 -0.60 -7.15
N ALA A 37 -12.31 -0.72 -8.24
CA ALA A 37 -13.53 -1.51 -8.25
C ALA A 37 -13.26 -2.98 -7.94
N TRP A 38 -12.18 -3.54 -8.51
CA TRP A 38 -11.78 -4.92 -8.25
C TRP A 38 -11.49 -5.19 -6.77
N TRP A 39 -10.63 -4.38 -6.12
CA TRP A 39 -10.28 -4.67 -4.73
C TRP A 39 -11.45 -4.42 -3.76
N ILE A 40 -12.35 -3.48 -4.06
CA ILE A 40 -13.60 -3.32 -3.27
C ILE A 40 -14.42 -4.60 -3.34
N ARG A 41 -14.65 -5.12 -4.54
CA ARG A 41 -15.40 -6.36 -4.72
C ARG A 41 -14.71 -7.56 -4.05
N PHE A 42 -13.39 -7.62 -4.11
CA PHE A 42 -12.59 -8.61 -3.39
C PHE A 42 -12.83 -8.56 -1.88
N LEU A 43 -12.81 -7.36 -1.27
CA LEU A 43 -13.04 -7.20 0.16
C LEU A 43 -14.48 -7.54 0.57
N GLU A 44 -15.47 -7.20 -0.26
CA GLU A 44 -16.86 -7.63 -0.05
C GLU A 44 -16.99 -9.15 -0.03
N MET A 45 -16.32 -9.84 -0.96
CA MET A 45 -16.34 -11.31 -1.02
C MET A 45 -15.56 -11.96 0.13
N ALA A 46 -14.51 -11.29 0.63
CA ALA A 46 -13.77 -11.73 1.81
C ALA A 46 -14.59 -11.60 3.11
N ASP A 47 -15.73 -10.92 3.06
CA ASP A 47 -16.69 -10.75 4.16
C ASP A 47 -16.06 -10.27 5.47
N VAL A 48 -15.10 -9.35 5.37
CA VAL A 48 -14.39 -8.79 6.54
C VAL A 48 -15.37 -8.06 7.45
N LYS A 49 -15.39 -8.42 8.73
CA LYS A 49 -16.31 -7.87 9.73
C LYS A 49 -15.60 -6.98 10.76
N PRO A 50 -16.35 -6.10 11.46
CA PRO A 50 -15.88 -5.48 12.69
C PRO A 50 -15.31 -6.52 13.66
N GLY A 51 -14.20 -6.18 14.33
CA GLY A 51 -13.48 -7.10 15.22
C GLY A 51 -12.48 -8.03 14.52
N ALA A 52 -12.48 -8.09 13.19
CA ALA A 52 -11.56 -8.97 12.47
C ALA A 52 -10.09 -8.55 12.61
N ARG A 53 -9.20 -9.54 12.50
CA ARG A 53 -7.74 -9.35 12.52
C ARG A 53 -7.22 -9.71 11.13
N VAL A 54 -6.75 -8.72 10.38
CA VAL A 54 -6.34 -8.89 8.98
C VAL A 54 -4.85 -8.66 8.82
N LEU A 55 -4.20 -9.49 8.00
CA LEU A 55 -2.82 -9.31 7.53
C LEU A 55 -2.87 -8.98 6.04
N ASP A 56 -2.46 -7.77 5.66
CA ASP A 56 -2.32 -7.34 4.27
C ASP A 56 -0.86 -7.52 3.83
N ILE A 57 -0.63 -8.48 2.93
CA ILE A 57 0.70 -8.83 2.42
C ILE A 57 0.94 -8.11 1.10
N ALA A 58 2.11 -7.49 0.97
CA ALA A 58 2.44 -6.63 -0.16
C ALA A 58 1.48 -5.45 -0.30
N CYS A 59 1.17 -4.80 0.84
CA CYS A 59 0.32 -3.62 0.85
C CYS A 59 0.94 -2.55 -0.06
N GLY A 60 0.24 -2.25 -1.15
CA GLY A 60 0.65 -1.24 -2.11
C GLY A 60 0.31 0.16 -1.60
N THR A 61 -0.53 0.87 -2.36
CA THR A 61 -1.08 2.18 -2.01
C THR A 61 -2.04 2.11 -0.81
N ALA A 62 -2.15 3.15 0.02
CA ALA A 62 -2.92 3.08 1.26
C ALA A 62 -4.44 2.92 1.09
N GLY A 63 -4.98 3.17 -0.11
CA GLY A 63 -6.43 3.15 -0.34
C GLY A 63 -7.14 1.87 0.11
N MET A 64 -6.59 0.69 -0.21
CA MET A 64 -7.16 -0.59 0.21
C MET A 64 -6.97 -0.82 1.72
N ALA A 65 -5.78 -0.54 2.25
CA ALA A 65 -5.49 -0.70 3.68
C ALA A 65 -6.38 0.18 4.56
N LEU A 66 -6.61 1.44 4.17
CA LEU A 66 -7.52 2.35 4.91
C LEU A 66 -8.98 1.92 4.81
N HIS A 67 -9.38 1.35 3.68
CA HIS A 67 -10.73 0.78 3.55
C HIS A 67 -10.88 -0.46 4.45
N LEU A 68 -9.90 -1.35 4.45
CA LEU A 68 -9.83 -2.50 5.36
C LEU A 68 -9.88 -2.06 6.82
N LEU A 69 -9.16 -1.01 7.21
CA LEU A 69 -9.18 -0.48 8.58
C LEU A 69 -10.60 -0.11 9.00
N ARG A 70 -11.36 0.58 8.12
CA ARG A 70 -12.76 0.95 8.39
C ARG A 70 -13.69 -0.27 8.50
N LEU A 71 -13.43 -1.34 7.77
CA LEU A 71 -14.24 -2.56 7.83
C LEU A 71 -14.03 -3.35 9.12
N VAL A 72 -12.80 -3.36 9.65
CA VAL A 72 -12.49 -4.10 10.88
C VAL A 72 -12.85 -3.32 12.15
N GLU A 73 -13.13 -2.03 12.06
CA GLU A 73 -13.61 -1.23 13.19
C GLU A 73 -15.10 -1.47 13.49
N PRO A 74 -15.52 -1.36 14.77
CA PRO A 74 -14.69 -1.24 15.97
C PRO A 74 -14.05 -2.58 16.40
N GLY A 75 -12.97 -2.50 17.17
CA GLY A 75 -12.38 -3.64 17.89
C GLY A 75 -11.48 -4.57 17.07
N GLY A 76 -11.44 -4.42 15.75
CA GLY A 76 -10.52 -5.14 14.88
C GLY A 76 -9.21 -4.40 14.67
N ARG A 77 -8.33 -5.00 13.86
CA ARG A 77 -7.07 -4.37 13.45
C ARG A 77 -6.54 -4.95 12.16
N ILE A 78 -5.71 -4.16 11.50
CA ILE A 78 -4.95 -4.58 10.32
C ILE A 78 -3.45 -4.51 10.61
N VAL A 79 -2.69 -5.43 10.04
CA VAL A 79 -1.23 -5.38 9.98
C VAL A 79 -0.85 -5.38 8.51
N CYS A 80 -0.05 -4.40 8.09
CA CYS A 80 0.35 -4.24 6.71
C CYS A 80 1.84 -4.56 6.54
N LEU A 81 2.17 -5.37 5.54
CA LEU A 81 3.54 -5.71 5.16
C LEU A 81 3.82 -5.21 3.74
N SER A 82 4.92 -4.50 3.53
CA SER A 82 5.36 -4.03 2.21
C SER A 82 6.85 -4.29 2.00
N PHE A 83 7.31 -4.19 0.76
CA PHE A 83 8.66 -4.56 0.37
C PHE A 83 9.70 -3.48 0.66
N THR A 84 9.29 -2.21 0.75
CA THR A 84 10.20 -1.07 0.93
C THR A 84 9.75 -0.16 2.07
N GLU A 85 10.71 0.51 2.70
CA GLU A 85 10.43 1.49 3.75
C GLU A 85 9.66 2.70 3.21
N ALA A 86 9.98 3.16 1.99
CA ALA A 86 9.28 4.26 1.32
C ALA A 86 7.77 3.97 1.14
N GLN A 87 7.40 2.72 0.81
CA GLN A 87 5.98 2.33 0.73
C GLN A 87 5.30 2.40 2.10
N MET A 88 5.97 1.93 3.15
CA MET A 88 5.45 2.01 4.52
C MET A 88 5.34 3.44 5.02
N GLU A 89 6.28 4.32 4.68
CA GLU A 89 6.23 5.74 5.06
C GLU A 89 5.06 6.45 4.37
N ARG A 90 4.85 6.19 3.09
CA ARG A 90 3.69 6.71 2.34
C ARG A 90 2.37 6.22 2.93
N LEU A 91 2.28 4.93 3.29
CA LEU A 91 1.11 4.36 3.97
C LEU A 91 0.82 5.10 5.28
N ARG A 92 1.84 5.32 6.11
CA ARG A 92 1.70 6.04 7.39
C ARG A 92 1.30 7.51 7.19
N ALA A 93 1.79 8.16 6.14
CA ALA A 93 1.43 9.54 5.82
C ALA A 93 -0.04 9.67 5.41
N GLU A 94 -0.57 8.71 4.64
CA GLU A 94 -1.99 8.69 4.22
C GLU A 94 -2.95 8.20 5.32
N ALA A 95 -2.43 7.52 6.34
CA ALA A 95 -3.22 7.03 7.49
C ALA A 95 -3.38 8.04 8.63
N ARG A 96 -2.69 9.19 8.57
CA ARG A 96 -2.85 10.30 9.51
C ARG A 96 -3.93 11.26 9.04
#